data_AF-A0A1J5KT63-F1
#
_entry.id   AF-A0A1J5KT63-F1
#
_cell.length_a   1.000
_cell.length_b   1.000
_cell.length_c   1.000
_cell.angle_alpha   90.00
_cell.angle_beta   90.00
_cell.angle_gamma   90.00
#
_symmetry.space_group_name_H-M   'P 1'
#
loop_
_entity.id
_entity.type
_entity.pdbx_description
1 polymer ?
#
loop_
_entity_poly.entity_id
_entity_poly.type
_entity_poly.pdbx_seq_one_letter_code
_entity_poly.pdbx_strand_id
1 'polypeptide(L)'
;MAGYIYIKFSNEQTFKSSYDFAVGVIKQSNPHLAGQMVPEFYAQLWHVFMTTLVSIIIIYLLLHSIVYLLHHYGKSFAYGYIKLYAWSGGVLMTLFAIIGIQSLEGAMFLIPGIALLFVALGVKHFPDSKSTEE
;
A
#
# COMPACT_ATOMS: atom_id res chain seq x y z
N MET A 1 0.99 -3.91 6.73
CA MET A 1 0.64 -2.89 5.72
C MET A 1 -0.55 -3.31 4.87
N ALA A 2 -0.52 -4.45 4.17
CA ALA A 2 -1.63 -4.93 3.33
C ALA A 2 -2.99 -4.97 4.03
N GLY A 3 -3.05 -5.50 5.27
CA GLY A 3 -4.30 -5.52 6.05
C GLY A 3 -4.86 -4.13 6.38
N TYR A 4 -4.00 -3.16 6.67
CA TYR A 4 -4.42 -1.76 6.91
C TYR A 4 -5.01 -1.14 5.64
N ILE A 5 -4.34 -1.32 4.49
CA ILE A 5 -4.83 -0.84 3.19
C ILE A 5 -6.21 -1.44 2.91
N TYR A 6 -6.39 -2.74 3.11
CA TYR A 6 -7.68 -3.38 2.94
C TYR A 6 -8.75 -2.75 3.83
N ILE A 7 -8.55 -2.73 5.16
CA ILE A 7 -9.54 -2.22 6.12
C ILE A 7 -9.91 -0.75 5.83
N LYS A 8 -8.92 0.09 5.49
CA LYS A 8 -9.14 1.51 5.23
C LYS A 8 -9.96 1.74 3.97
N PHE A 9 -9.64 1.03 2.89
CA PHE A 9 -10.23 1.27 1.57
C PHE A 9 -11.44 0.39 1.27
N SER A 10 -11.63 -0.74 1.94
CA SER A 10 -12.81 -1.60 1.80
C SER A 10 -14.05 -1.08 2.53
N ASN A 11 -13.99 0.13 3.10
CA ASN A 11 -15.12 0.75 3.78
C ASN A 11 -16.10 1.33 2.77
N GLU A 12 -17.22 0.64 2.56
CA GLU A 12 -18.26 1.03 1.61
C GLU A 12 -18.87 2.40 1.94
N GLN A 13 -19.01 2.75 3.21
CA GLN A 13 -19.56 4.05 3.63
C GLN A 13 -18.65 5.21 3.21
N THR A 14 -17.34 5.07 3.43
CA THR A 14 -16.34 6.06 3.00
C THR A 14 -16.33 6.20 1.48
N PHE A 15 -16.40 5.07 0.77
CA PHE A 15 -16.48 5.06 -0.68
C PHE A 15 -17.75 5.74 -1.18
N LYS A 16 -18.90 5.44 -0.57
CA LYS A 16 -20.19 6.05 -0.89
C LYS A 16 -20.16 7.56 -0.66
N SER A 17 -19.60 8.03 0.45
CA SER A 17 -19.46 9.46 0.72
C SER A 17 -18.62 10.17 -0.35
N SER A 18 -17.56 9.52 -0.83
CA SER A 18 -16.68 10.06 -1.88
C SER A 18 -17.39 10.07 -3.24
N TYR A 19 -18.14 9.01 -3.54
CA TYR A 19 -18.97 8.89 -4.73
C TYR A 19 -20.06 9.98 -4.77
N ASP A 20 -20.83 10.13 -3.69
CA ASP A 20 -21.92 11.11 -3.60
C ASP A 20 -21.38 12.54 -3.73
N PHE A 21 -20.21 12.83 -3.16
CA PHE A 21 -19.51 14.10 -3.36
C PHE A 21 -19.16 14.34 -4.85
N ALA A 22 -18.54 13.35 -5.50
CA ALA A 22 -18.18 13.45 -6.92
C ALA A 22 -19.41 13.63 -7.82
N VAL A 23 -20.49 12.89 -7.57
CA VAL A 23 -21.77 13.05 -8.26
C VAL A 23 -22.34 14.46 -8.06
N GLY A 24 -22.26 14.99 -6.83
CA GLY A 24 -22.67 16.35 -6.52
C GLY A 24 -21.93 17.41 -7.36
N VAL A 25 -20.60 17.27 -7.48
CA VAL A 25 -19.76 18.16 -8.31
C VAL A 25 -20.10 18.01 -9.81
N ILE A 26 -20.30 16.78 -10.28
CA ILE A 26 -20.66 16.51 -11.68
C ILE A 26 -22.03 17.09 -12.00
N LYS A 27 -23.01 17.00 -11.10
CA LYS A 27 -24.34 17.57 -11.30
C LYS A 27 -24.31 19.09 -11.51
N GLN A 28 -23.37 19.79 -10.88
CA GLN A 28 -23.21 21.23 -11.04
C GLN A 28 -22.58 21.62 -12.39
N SER A 29 -21.76 20.75 -12.98
CA SER A 29 -21.01 21.03 -14.21
C SER A 29 -21.62 20.39 -15.46
N ASN A 30 -22.21 19.19 -15.34
CA ASN A 30 -22.84 18.43 -16.40
C ASN A 30 -24.01 17.56 -15.86
N PRO A 31 -25.24 18.11 -15.83
CA PRO A 31 -26.42 17.41 -15.33
C PRO A 31 -26.78 16.14 -16.11
N HIS A 32 -26.44 16.08 -17.40
CA HIS A 32 -26.72 14.90 -18.24
C HIS A 32 -25.88 13.70 -17.81
N LEU A 33 -24.59 13.91 -17.54
CA LEU A 33 -23.70 12.88 -17.04
C LEU A 33 -24.10 12.41 -15.62
N ALA A 34 -24.57 13.34 -14.77
CA ALA A 34 -25.08 13.00 -13.45
C ALA A 34 -26.33 12.08 -13.52
N GLY A 35 -27.14 12.19 -14.58
CA GLY A 35 -28.29 11.29 -14.81
C GLY A 35 -27.88 9.84 -15.12
N GLN A 36 -26.63 9.58 -15.49
CA GLN A 36 -26.09 8.24 -15.75
C GLN A 36 -25.51 7.58 -14.49
N MET A 37 -25.38 8.32 -13.39
CA MET A 37 -24.90 7.86 -12.07
C MET A 37 -26.02 7.14 -11.30
N VAL A 38 -26.66 6.17 -11.94
CA VAL A 38 -27.75 5.37 -11.37
C VAL A 38 -27.23 4.38 -10.31
N PRO A 39 -28.09 3.85 -9.42
CA PRO A 39 -27.66 2.90 -8.39
C PRO A 39 -26.87 1.70 -8.91
N GLU A 40 -27.20 1.21 -10.12
CA GLU A 40 -26.49 0.12 -10.79
C GLU A 40 -25.05 0.51 -11.14
N PHE A 41 -24.82 1.77 -11.54
CA PHE A 41 -23.47 2.26 -11.82
C PHE A 41 -22.62 2.32 -10.55
N TYR A 42 -23.18 2.73 -9.41
CA TYR A 42 -22.50 2.69 -8.12
C TYR A 42 -22.07 1.26 -7.77
N ALA A 43 -22.98 0.29 -7.88
CA ALA A 43 -22.69 -1.11 -7.56
C ALA A 43 -21.57 -1.69 -8.45
N GLN A 44 -21.60 -1.38 -9.76
CA GLN A 44 -20.54 -1.79 -10.69
C GLN A 44 -19.20 -1.14 -10.33
N LEU A 45 -19.20 0.16 -10.05
CA LEU A 45 -17.99 0.90 -9.71
C LEU A 45 -17.38 0.39 -8.40
N TRP A 46 -18.19 0.14 -7.38
CA TRP A 46 -17.74 -0.45 -6.12
C TRP A 46 -17.15 -1.85 -6.31
N HIS A 47 -17.81 -2.70 -7.12
CA HIS A 47 -17.30 -4.04 -7.42
C HIS A 47 -15.94 -3.99 -8.13
N VAL A 48 -15.78 -3.10 -9.13
CA VAL A 48 -14.50 -2.90 -9.85
C VAL A 48 -13.44 -2.39 -8.89
N PHE A 49 -13.78 -1.42 -8.03
CA PHE A 49 -12.88 -0.87 -7.03
C PHE A 49 -12.37 -1.95 -6.07
N MET A 50 -13.27 -2.75 -5.51
CA MET A 50 -12.92 -3.83 -4.58
C MET A 50 -12.09 -4.93 -5.24
N THR A 51 -12.45 -5.33 -6.47
CA THR A 51 -11.67 -6.31 -7.24
C THR A 51 -10.25 -5.80 -7.48
N THR A 52 -10.11 -4.52 -7.82
CA THR A 52 -8.80 -3.89 -8.05
C THR A 52 -7.99 -3.80 -6.76
N LEU A 53 -8.61 -3.38 -5.66
CA LEU A 53 -7.98 -3.29 -4.34
C LEU A 53 -7.38 -4.65 -3.91
N VAL A 54 -8.19 -5.71 -4.00
CA VAL A 54 -7.77 -7.07 -3.67
C VAL A 54 -6.67 -7.55 -4.62
N SER A 55 -6.80 -7.29 -5.93
CA SER A 55 -5.79 -7.69 -6.93
C SER A 55 -4.43 -7.06 -6.66
N ILE A 56 -4.38 -5.76 -6.35
CA ILE A 56 -3.13 -5.06 -6.01
C ILE A 56 -2.51 -5.66 -4.74
N ILE A 57 -3.32 -5.97 -3.71
CA ILE A 57 -2.83 -6.60 -2.48
C ILE A 57 -2.25 -7.98 -2.76
N ILE A 58 -2.92 -8.81 -3.56
CA ILE A 58 -2.45 -10.14 -3.93
C ILE A 58 -1.12 -10.04 -4.70
N ILE A 59 -1.05 -9.18 -5.72
CA ILE A 59 0.16 -8.97 -6.52
C ILE A 59 1.32 -8.49 -5.63
N TYR A 60 1.05 -7.55 -4.71
CA TYR A 60 2.03 -7.09 -3.74
C TYR A 60 2.58 -8.24 -2.89
N LEU A 61 1.72 -9.09 -2.33
CA LEU A 61 2.13 -10.24 -1.50
C LEU A 61 2.92 -11.27 -2.32
N LEU A 62 2.51 -11.54 -3.56
CA LEU A 62 3.21 -12.46 -4.46
C LEU A 62 4.61 -11.95 -4.80
N LEU A 63 4.75 -10.68 -5.17
CA LEU A 63 6.06 -10.08 -5.47
C LEU A 63 7.01 -10.17 -4.27
N HIS A 64 6.52 -9.87 -3.06
CA HIS A 64 7.34 -9.99 -1.85
C HIS A 64 7.75 -11.44 -1.60
N SER A 65 6.80 -12.39 -1.74
CA SER A 65 7.08 -13.82 -1.57
C SER A 65 8.15 -14.32 -2.55
N ILE A 66 8.05 -13.93 -3.82
CA ILE A 66 9.05 -14.25 -4.85
C ILE A 66 10.42 -13.67 -4.49
N VAL A 67 10.48 -12.41 -4.06
CA VAL A 67 11.75 -11.79 -3.68
C VAL A 67 12.39 -12.50 -2.49
N TYR A 68 11.61 -12.87 -1.45
CA TYR A 68 12.15 -13.61 -0.32
C TYR A 68 12.65 -15.00 -0.70
N LEU A 69 11.96 -15.70 -1.61
CA LEU A 69 12.44 -16.97 -2.16
C LEU A 69 13.76 -16.78 -2.92
N LEU A 70 13.85 -15.78 -3.81
CA LEU A 70 15.07 -15.50 -4.55
C LEU A 70 16.24 -15.10 -3.64
N HIS A 71 15.97 -14.38 -2.56
CA HIS A 71 16.97 -14.08 -1.54
C HIS A 71 17.46 -15.34 -0.84
N HIS A 72 16.56 -16.27 -0.49
CA HIS A 72 16.95 -17.57 0.07
C HIS A 72 17.87 -18.38 -0.87
N TYR A 73 17.65 -18.28 -2.18
CA TYR A 73 18.52 -18.87 -3.20
C TYR A 73 19.78 -18.04 -3.53
N GLY A 74 20.08 -16.98 -2.76
CA GLY A 74 21.31 -16.20 -2.88
C GLY A 74 21.36 -15.23 -4.08
N LYS A 75 20.22 -14.85 -4.66
CA LYS A 75 20.21 -13.92 -5.80
C LYS A 75 20.49 -12.48 -5.36
N SER A 76 21.53 -11.88 -5.93
CA SER A 76 22.02 -10.52 -5.64
C SER A 76 20.95 -9.42 -5.82
N PHE A 77 20.12 -9.52 -6.87
CA PHE A 77 18.99 -8.59 -7.08
C PHE A 77 18.00 -8.57 -5.90
N ALA A 78 17.70 -9.74 -5.33
CA ALA A 78 16.74 -9.85 -4.22
C ALA A 78 17.25 -9.16 -2.95
N TYR A 79 18.56 -9.28 -2.68
CA TYR A 79 19.22 -8.54 -1.62
C TYR A 79 19.14 -7.03 -1.83
N GLY A 80 19.42 -6.56 -3.05
CA GLY A 80 19.26 -5.14 -3.44
C GLY A 80 17.84 -4.62 -3.22
N TYR A 81 16.83 -5.40 -3.63
CA TYR A 81 15.43 -5.08 -3.38
C TYR A 81 15.11 -4.97 -1.89
N ILE A 82 15.51 -5.96 -1.08
CA ILE A 82 15.26 -5.95 0.38
C ILE A 82 15.90 -4.73 1.04
N LYS A 83 17.14 -4.40 0.65
CA LYS A 83 17.84 -3.21 1.15
C LYS A 83 17.10 -1.93 0.79
N LEU A 84 16.69 -1.76 -0.47
CA LEU A 84 15.95 -0.59 -0.94
C LEU A 84 14.59 -0.48 -0.23
N TYR A 85 13.86 -1.59 -0.12
CA TYR A 85 12.55 -1.64 0.53
C TYR A 85 12.66 -1.31 2.03
N ALA A 86 13.64 -1.86 2.75
CA ALA A 86 13.83 -1.60 4.17
C ALA A 86 14.17 -0.13 4.44
N TRP A 87 15.07 0.47 3.64
CA TRP A 87 15.40 1.90 3.77
C TRP A 87 14.23 2.81 3.41
N SER A 88 13.66 2.64 2.21
CA SER A 88 12.57 3.50 1.74
C SER A 88 11.31 3.34 2.60
N GLY A 89 10.89 2.11 2.88
CA GLY A 89 9.75 1.81 3.73
C GLY A 89 9.97 2.29 5.17
N GLY A 90 11.14 2.04 5.74
CA GLY A 90 11.47 2.49 7.09
C GLY A 90 11.43 4.00 7.26
N VAL A 91 12.05 4.74 6.34
CA VAL A 91 12.05 6.22 6.36
C VAL A 91 10.64 6.77 6.11
N LEU A 92 9.98 6.35 5.03
CA LEU A 92 8.69 6.91 4.63
C LEU A 92 7.59 6.61 5.66
N MET A 93 7.54 5.38 6.21
CA MET A 93 6.55 5.03 7.22
C MET A 93 6.78 5.77 8.54
N THR A 94 8.04 5.95 8.93
CA THR A 94 8.39 6.71 10.15
C THR A 94 8.03 8.19 9.97
N LEU A 95 8.35 8.80 8.83
CA LEU A 95 7.97 10.18 8.52
C LEU A 95 6.45 10.35 8.50
N PHE A 96 5.73 9.44 7.85
CA PHE A 96 4.27 9.45 7.82
C PHE A 96 3.69 9.35 9.23
N ALA A 97 4.24 8.48 10.08
CA ALA A 97 3.82 8.33 11.46
C ALA A 97 4.07 9.58 12.30
N ILE A 98 5.22 10.25 12.11
CA ILE A 98 5.54 11.51 12.82
C ILE A 98 4.57 12.62 12.41
N ILE A 99 4.33 12.79 11.11
CA ILE A 99 3.38 13.81 10.60
C ILE A 99 1.96 13.52 11.09
N GLY A 100 1.57 12.24 11.12
CA GLY A 100 0.24 11.79 11.52
C GLY A 100 0.07 11.42 12.99
N ILE A 101 1.02 11.76 13.87
CA ILE A 101 1.13 11.18 15.23
C ILE A 101 -0.06 11.49 16.13
N GLN A 102 -0.81 12.55 15.82
CA GLN A 102 -2.01 12.95 16.55
C GLN A 102 -3.20 11.98 16.31
N SER A 103 -3.13 11.15 15.27
CA SER A 103 -4.12 10.13 14.97
C SER A 103 -3.59 8.74 15.34
N LEU A 104 -4.44 7.89 15.92
CA LEU A 104 -4.07 6.50 16.21
C LEU A 104 -3.64 5.77 14.94
N GLU A 105 -4.36 5.98 13.84
CA GLU A 105 -4.05 5.39 12.53
C GLU A 105 -2.65 5.79 12.04
N GLY A 106 -2.26 7.07 12.16
CA GLY A 106 -0.93 7.55 11.80
C GLY A 106 0.15 7.01 12.73
N ALA A 107 -0.08 7.05 14.05
CA ALA A 107 0.87 6.56 15.04
C ALA A 107 1.19 5.06 14.89
N MET A 108 0.24 4.24 14.42
CA MET A 108 0.45 2.81 14.16
C MET A 108 1.54 2.52 13.12
N PHE A 109 1.86 3.47 12.23
CA PHE A 109 2.94 3.30 11.24
C PHE A 109 4.34 3.42 11.83
N LEU A 110 4.48 3.89 13.08
CA LEU A 110 5.78 4.03 13.73
C LEU A 110 6.43 2.67 13.98
N ILE A 111 5.63 1.67 14.39
CA ILE A 111 6.10 0.30 14.68
C ILE A 111 6.73 -0.35 13.43
N PRO A 112 6.01 -0.50 12.29
CA PRO A 112 6.61 -1.06 11.09
C PRO A 112 7.73 -0.18 10.52
N GLY A 113 7.65 1.16 10.66
CA GLY A 113 8.71 2.08 10.24
C GLY A 113 10.03 1.82 10.97
N ILE A 114 10.01 1.78 12.31
CA ILE A 114 11.18 1.49 13.13
C ILE A 114 11.70 0.07 12.86
N ALA A 115 10.82 -0.92 12.75
CA ALA A 115 11.23 -2.30 12.44
C ALA A 115 11.97 -2.38 11.10
N LEU A 116 11.48 -1.70 10.06
CA LEU A 116 12.16 -1.66 8.76
C LEU A 116 13.48 -0.90 8.80
N LEU A 117 13.59 0.19 9.58
CA LEU A 117 14.87 0.88 9.79
C LEU A 117 15.88 -0.02 10.51
N PHE A 118 15.45 -0.77 11.52
CA PHE A 118 16.29 -1.76 12.19
C PHE A 118 16.79 -2.83 11.19
N VAL A 119 15.91 -3.36 10.35
CA VAL A 119 16.28 -4.29 9.27
C VAL A 119 17.25 -3.64 8.28
N ALA A 120 17.03 -2.38 7.89
CA ALA A 120 17.89 -1.65 6.97
C ALA A 120 19.31 -1.48 7.52
N LEU A 121 19.44 -1.22 8.83
CA LEU A 121 20.72 -1.19 9.52
C LEU A 121 21.36 -2.58 9.60
N GLY A 122 20.59 -3.62 9.89
CA GLY A 122 21.07 -5.01 9.89
C GLY A 122 21.65 -5.41 8.53
N VAL A 123 20.90 -5.17 7.45
CA VAL A 123 21.33 -5.42 6.07
C VAL A 123 22.59 -4.62 5.73
N LYS A 124 22.75 -3.39 6.24
CA LYS A 124 23.98 -2.61 6.02
C LYS A 124 25.22 -3.22 6.70
N HIS A 125 25.08 -3.77 7.90
CA HIS A 125 26.20 -4.29 8.70
C HIS A 125 26.51 -5.76 8.43
N PHE A 126 25.52 -6.53 7.99
CA PHE A 126 25.65 -7.94 7.65
C PHE A 126 25.30 -8.15 6.18
N PRO A 127 26.18 -7.72 5.26
CA PRO A 127 25.97 -7.96 3.83
C PRO A 127 26.00 -9.45 3.53
N ASP A 128 25.08 -9.90 2.68
CA ASP A 128 24.94 -11.30 2.30
C ASP A 128 26.20 -11.75 1.53
N SER A 129 27.03 -12.58 2.15
CA SER A 129 28.33 -13.00 1.61
C SER A 129 28.21 -13.73 0.27
N LYS A 130 27.06 -14.38 0.01
CA LYS A 130 26.77 -15.09 -1.23
C LYS A 130 26.43 -14.16 -2.41
N SER A 131 26.06 -12.91 -2.14
CA SER A 131 25.71 -11.93 -3.18
C SER A 131 26.92 -11.16 -3.74
N THR A 132 28.08 -11.28 -3.08
CA THR A 132 29.35 -10.63 -3.43
C THR A 132 30.31 -11.51 -4.23
N GLU A 133 29.92 -12.76 -4.54
CA GLU A 133 30.74 -13.72 -5.32
C GLU A 133 30.39 -13.76 -6.82
N GLU A 134 29.55 -12.85 -7.33
CA GLU A 134 29.29 -12.67 -8.78
C GLU A 134 30.04 -11.46 -9.36
#